data_AF-A0A418VC54-F1
#
_entry.id   AF-A0A418VC54-F1
#
_cell.length_a   1.000
_cell.length_b   1.000
_cell.length_c   1.000
_cell.angle_alpha   90.00
_cell.angle_beta   90.00
_cell.angle_gamma   90.00
#
_symmetry.space_group_name_H-M   'P 1'
#
loop_
_entity.id
_entity.type
_entity.pdbx_description
1 polymer ?
#
loop_
_entity_poly.entity_id
_entity_poly.type
_entity_poly.pdbx_seq_one_letter_code
_entity_poly.pdbx_strand_id
1 'polypeptide(L)'
;MGKLIRDRIPELLGDQAGTHRPLDDDAFETALRQKLQEEVQEYLEGGEVMELADILEVVYALAKLDGVTESQLDYFRAEKARDRGAFEQRLYWEGD
;
A
#
# COMPACT_ATOMS: atom_id res chain seq x y z
N MET A 1 -6.11 -18.74 -6.81
CA MET A 1 -5.14 -17.78 -6.25
C MET A 1 -5.83 -17.06 -5.10
N GLY A 2 -5.24 -17.00 -3.92
CA GLY A 2 -5.77 -16.17 -2.83
C GLY A 2 -5.16 -14.77 -2.87
N LYS A 3 -5.81 -13.79 -2.24
CA LYS A 3 -5.28 -12.44 -2.05
C LYS A 3 -5.47 -11.97 -0.62
N LEU A 4 -4.68 -10.98 -0.21
CA LEU A 4 -4.92 -10.30 1.05
C LEU A 4 -6.21 -9.47 0.94
N ILE A 5 -7.04 -9.52 1.97
CA ILE A 5 -8.30 -8.77 2.05
C ILE A 5 -8.30 -7.94 3.33
N ARG A 6 -9.04 -6.82 3.34
CA ARG A 6 -9.27 -6.04 4.57
C ARG A 6 -10.13 -6.86 5.55
N ASP A 7 -9.91 -6.66 6.85
CA ASP A 7 -10.50 -7.48 7.92
C ASP A 7 -12.03 -7.55 7.90
N ARG A 8 -12.68 -6.48 7.42
CA ARG A 8 -14.15 -6.39 7.36
C ARG A 8 -14.76 -6.97 6.08
N ILE A 9 -13.94 -7.38 5.09
CA ILE A 9 -14.47 -7.94 3.83
C ILE A 9 -15.32 -9.19 4.06
N PRO A 10 -14.92 -10.16 4.90
CA PRO A 10 -15.78 -11.31 5.19
C PRO A 10 -17.14 -10.91 5.79
N GLU A 11 -17.16 -9.94 6.70
CA GLU A 11 -18.40 -9.44 7.32
C GLU A 11 -19.33 -8.79 6.29
N LEU A 12 -18.77 -7.99 5.38
CA LEU A 12 -19.51 -7.28 4.35
C LEU A 12 -20.09 -8.23 3.29
N LEU A 13 -19.40 -9.35 3.02
CA LEU A 13 -19.84 -10.35 2.03
C LEU A 13 -20.82 -11.39 2.62
N GLY A 14 -20.87 -11.57 3.94
CA GLY A 14 -21.77 -12.51 4.60
C GLY A 14 -21.62 -13.93 4.05
N ASP A 15 -22.73 -14.56 3.64
CA ASP A 15 -22.75 -15.92 3.08
C ASP A 15 -21.99 -16.05 1.74
N GLN A 16 -21.65 -14.94 1.09
CA GLN A 16 -20.82 -14.92 -0.13
C GLN A 16 -19.32 -14.89 0.19
N ALA A 17 -18.94 -14.74 1.46
CA ALA A 17 -17.55 -14.79 1.86
C ALA A 17 -16.98 -16.18 1.58
N GLY A 18 -15.94 -16.24 0.73
CA GLY A 18 -15.18 -17.46 0.54
C GLY A 18 -14.40 -17.87 1.80
N THR A 19 -13.78 -19.05 1.75
CA THR A 19 -12.86 -19.51 2.80
C THR A 19 -11.71 -18.51 2.99
N HIS A 20 -11.53 -18.05 4.22
CA HIS A 20 -10.46 -17.15 4.62
C HIS A 20 -9.83 -17.65 5.92
N ARG A 21 -8.59 -17.23 6.19
CA ARG A 21 -7.83 -17.59 7.40
C ARG A 21 -6.82 -16.49 7.71
N PRO A 22 -6.40 -16.33 8.97
CA PRO A 22 -5.25 -15.51 9.28
C PRO A 22 -3.97 -16.07 8.62
N LEU A 23 -3.03 -15.16 8.36
CA LEU A 23 -1.67 -15.46 7.92
C LEU A 23 -0.72 -15.39 9.13
N ASP A 24 0.38 -16.13 9.09
CA ASP A 24 1.53 -15.89 9.96
C ASP A 24 2.34 -14.68 9.46
N ASP A 25 3.32 -14.23 10.24
CA ASP A 25 4.06 -12.99 9.97
C ASP A 25 4.77 -13.03 8.60
N ASP A 26 5.48 -14.13 8.29
CA ASP A 26 6.21 -14.29 7.02
C ASP A 26 5.27 -14.31 5.80
N ALA A 27 4.16 -15.04 5.90
CA ALA A 27 3.15 -15.08 4.83
C ALA A 27 2.43 -13.73 4.70
N PHE A 28 2.21 -13.02 5.81
CA PHE A 28 1.58 -11.71 5.81
C PHE A 28 2.46 -10.64 5.16
N GLU A 29 3.76 -10.60 5.47
CA GLU A 29 4.72 -9.72 4.79
C GLU A 29 4.72 -9.95 3.28
N THR A 30 4.78 -11.22 2.87
CA THR A 30 4.75 -11.60 1.45
C THR A 30 3.46 -11.14 0.79
N ALA A 31 2.32 -11.36 1.45
CA ALA A 31 1.01 -10.98 0.94
C ALA A 31 0.84 -9.45 0.84
N LEU A 32 1.37 -8.67 1.79
CA LEU A 32 1.36 -7.20 1.73
C LEU A 32 2.15 -6.67 0.53
N ARG A 33 3.33 -7.25 0.24
CA ARG A 33 4.14 -6.85 -0.92
C ARG A 33 3.47 -7.21 -2.25
N GLN A 34 2.73 -8.31 -2.29
CA GLN A 34 1.89 -8.67 -3.44
C GLN A 34 0.70 -7.71 -3.57
N LYS A 35 0.05 -7.37 -2.45
CA LYS A 35 -1.07 -6.43 -2.42
C LYS A 35 -0.64 -5.05 -2.91
N LEU A 36 0.53 -4.56 -2.51
CA LEU A 36 1.07 -3.29 -3.01
C LEU A 36 1.20 -3.27 -4.55
N GLN A 37 1.61 -4.40 -5.15
CA GLN A 37 1.70 -4.51 -6.60
C GLN A 37 0.31 -4.54 -7.26
N GLU A 38 -0.65 -5.25 -6.67
CA GLU A 38 -2.06 -5.28 -7.10
C GLU A 38 -2.63 -3.86 -7.16
N GLU A 39 -2.58 -3.13 -6.03
CA GLU A 39 -3.20 -1.78 -5.93
C GLU A 39 -2.50 -0.74 -6.83
N VAL A 40 -1.17 -0.82 -6.96
CA VAL A 40 -0.44 0.05 -7.90
C VAL A 40 -0.86 -0.24 -9.33
N GLN A 41 -1.02 -1.52 -9.71
CA GLN A 41 -1.47 -1.88 -11.05
C GLN A 41 -2.90 -1.39 -11.30
N GLU A 42 -3.80 -1.55 -10.33
CA GLU A 42 -5.18 -1.06 -10.40
C GLU A 42 -5.22 0.47 -10.57
N TYR A 43 -4.40 1.23 -9.82
CA TYR A 43 -4.28 2.68 -10.01
C TYR A 43 -3.72 3.05 -11.39
N LEU A 44 -2.73 2.33 -11.89
CA LEU A 44 -2.13 2.60 -13.22
C LEU A 44 -3.11 2.31 -14.37
N GLU A 45 -4.00 1.34 -14.20
CA GLU A 45 -5.01 0.97 -15.21
C GLU A 45 -6.27 1.85 -15.14
N GLY A 46 -6.78 2.12 -13.94
CA GLY A 46 -8.04 2.83 -13.73
C GLY A 46 -7.90 4.33 -13.43
N GLY A 47 -6.79 4.74 -12.82
CA GLY A 47 -6.55 6.13 -12.41
C GLY A 47 -7.46 6.62 -11.28
N GLU A 48 -8.10 5.70 -10.54
CA GLU A 48 -9.07 6.05 -9.50
C GLU A 48 -8.37 6.47 -8.19
N VAL A 49 -8.82 7.58 -7.59
CA VAL A 49 -8.25 8.09 -6.33
C VAL A 49 -8.45 7.11 -5.17
N MET A 50 -9.45 6.23 -5.24
CA MET A 50 -9.67 5.20 -4.24
C MET A 50 -8.50 4.21 -4.18
N GLU A 51 -7.91 3.85 -5.31
CA GLU A 51 -6.74 2.95 -5.33
C GLU A 51 -5.51 3.62 -4.70
N LEU A 52 -5.39 4.95 -4.75
CA LEU A 52 -4.35 5.65 -3.98
C LEU A 52 -4.55 5.50 -2.46
N ALA A 53 -5.80 5.42 -1.99
CA ALA A 53 -6.10 5.17 -0.58
C ALA A 53 -5.79 3.72 -0.19
N ASP A 54 -6.04 2.76 -1.07
CA ASP A 54 -5.65 1.36 -0.88
C ASP A 54 -4.12 1.19 -0.88
N ILE A 55 -3.40 1.83 -1.80
CA ILE A 55 -1.93 1.90 -1.79
C ILE A 55 -1.42 2.48 -0.46
N LEU A 56 -2.03 3.57 0.03
CA LEU A 56 -1.62 4.21 1.28
C LEU A 56 -1.82 3.28 2.50
N GLU A 57 -2.95 2.56 2.55
CA GLU A 57 -3.23 1.56 3.59
C GLU A 57 -2.15 0.46 3.60
N VAL A 58 -1.80 -0.07 2.43
CA VAL A 58 -0.76 -1.11 2.32
C VAL A 58 0.62 -0.58 2.73
N VAL A 59 0.95 0.66 2.37
CA VAL A 59 2.20 1.33 2.79
C VAL A 59 2.28 1.48 4.31
N TYR A 60 1.17 1.85 4.97
CA TYR A 60 1.14 1.93 6.44
C TYR A 60 1.25 0.57 7.11
N ALA A 61 0.61 -0.46 6.56
CA ALA A 61 0.75 -1.84 7.06
C ALA A 61 2.20 -2.36 6.94
N LEU A 62 2.87 -2.08 5.82
CA LEU A 62 4.29 -2.40 5.62
C LEU A 62 5.20 -1.62 6.57
N ALA A 63 4.98 -0.32 6.73
CA ALA A 63 5.76 0.49 7.67
C ALA A 63 5.65 -0.02 9.11
N LYS A 64 4.44 -0.43 9.53
CA LYS A 64 4.20 -1.02 10.84
C LYS A 64 4.96 -2.34 11.02
N LEU A 65 5.03 -3.18 9.98
CA LEU A 65 5.83 -4.41 9.99
C LEU A 65 7.33 -4.10 10.21
N ASP A 66 7.81 -3.00 9.61
CA ASP A 66 9.18 -2.48 9.78
C ASP A 66 9.39 -1.71 11.10
N GLY A 67 8.40 -1.68 12.00
CA GLY A 67 8.48 -1.00 13.30
C GLY A 67 8.36 0.52 13.23
N VAL A 68 7.81 1.06 12.14
CA VAL A 68 7.64 2.49 11.88
C VAL A 68 6.16 2.87 11.97
N THR A 69 5.86 3.93 12.72
CA THR A 69 4.51 4.51 12.78
C THR A 69 4.22 5.38 11.55
N GLU A 70 2.93 5.61 11.26
CA GLU A 70 2.49 6.50 10.18
C GLU A 70 3.12 7.90 10.29
N SER A 71 3.18 8.47 11.49
CA SER A 71 3.79 9.78 11.73
C SER A 71 5.30 9.79 11.49
N GLN A 72 6.01 8.70 11.80
CA GLN A 72 7.44 8.59 11.49
C GLN A 72 7.67 8.43 9.98
N LEU A 73 6.82 7.67 9.28
CA LEU A 73 6.88 7.56 7.84
C LEU A 73 6.63 8.91 7.16
N ASP A 74 5.63 9.67 7.64
CA ASP A 74 5.35 11.01 7.13
C ASP A 74 6.50 11.98 7.41
N TYR A 75 7.12 11.90 8.59
CA TYR A 75 8.35 12.64 8.88
C TYR A 75 9.46 12.33 7.88
N PHE A 76 9.72 11.05 7.57
CA PHE A 76 10.73 10.67 6.59
C PHE A 76 10.40 11.17 5.17
N ARG A 77 9.12 11.14 4.77
CA ARG A 77 8.64 11.70 3.51
C ARG A 77 8.88 13.22 3.45
N ALA A 78 8.52 13.94 4.52
CA ALA A 78 8.67 15.38 4.61
C ALA A 78 10.15 15.81 4.61
N GLU A 79 11.01 15.11 5.34
CA GLU A 79 12.46 15.36 5.33
C GLU A 79 13.06 15.16 3.92
N LYS A 80 12.67 14.10 3.20
CA LYS A 80 13.08 13.91 1.80
C LYS A 80 12.62 15.06 0.90
N ALA A 81 11.38 15.52 1.06
CA ALA A 81 10.86 16.65 0.29
C ALA A 81 11.57 17.97 0.61
N ARG A 82 11.93 18.19 1.89
CA ARG A 82 12.70 19.36 2.33
C ARG A 82 14.13 19.35 1.76
N ASP A 83 14.79 18.19 1.81
CA ASP A 83 16.20 18.06 1.43
C ASP A 83 16.40 17.94 -0.10
N ARG A 84 15.45 17.33 -0.82
CA ARG A 84 15.59 16.96 -2.24
C ARG A 84 14.56 17.61 -3.16
N GLY A 85 13.60 18.35 -2.60
CA GLY A 85 12.43 18.83 -3.31
C GLY A 85 11.34 17.76 -3.46
N ALA A 86 10.18 18.21 -3.92
CA ALA A 86 9.05 17.37 -4.28
C ALA A 86 8.85 17.36 -5.80
N PHE A 87 7.86 16.61 -6.28
CA PHE A 87 7.53 16.52 -7.71
C PHE A 87 6.83 17.77 -8.29
N GLU A 88 6.81 18.90 -7.58
CA GLU A 88 6.10 20.14 -7.98
C GLU A 88 6.68 20.80 -9.23
N GLN A 89 8.00 20.69 -9.44
CA GLN A 89 8.66 21.25 -10.62
C GLN A 89 8.45 20.43 -11.89
N ARG A 90 7.84 19.23 -11.80
CA ARG A 90 7.52 18.35 -12.96
C ARG A 90 8.74 18.05 -13.84
N LEU A 91 9.91 17.87 -13.22
CA LEU A 91 11.14 17.58 -13.92
C LEU A 91 11.17 16.11 -14.34
N TYR A 92 11.53 15.85 -15.60
CA TYR A 92 11.87 14.54 -16.12
C TYR A 92 13.35 14.56 -16.51
N TRP A 93 14.11 13.57 -16.06
CA TRP A 93 15.55 13.49 -16.33
C TRP A 93 15.79 12.57 -17.54
N GLU A 94 16.25 13.13 -18.66
CA GLU A 94 16.51 12.36 -19.89
C GLU A 94 17.93 11.76 -19.95
N GLY A 95 18.81 12.11 -19.01
CA GLY A 95 20.21 11.66 -18.96
C GLY A 95 21.08 12.19 -20.11
N ASP A 96 22.36 11.85 -20.03
CA ASP A 96 23.27 11.63 -21.17
C ASP A 96 23.56 10.11 -21.23
#